data_AF-A0A950LZZ4-F1
#
_entry.id   AF-A0A950LZZ4-F1
#
_cell.length_a   1.000
_cell.length_b   1.000
_cell.length_c   1.000
_cell.angle_alpha   90.00
_cell.angle_beta   90.00
_cell.angle_gamma   90.00
#
_symmetry.space_group_name_H-M   'P 1'
#
loop_
_entity.id
_entity.type
_entity.pdbx_description
1 polymer ?
#
loop_
_entity_poly.entity_id
_entity_poly.type
_entity_poly.pdbx_seq_one_letter_code
_entity_poly.pdbx_strand_id
1 'polypeptide(L)' 'MNWHSYHANGPNKRRRKGIPASCQLHRGPVGFANLLVSMQEGSIVLDPHVTGACVMALDEEGARVLLFVLTEWLG' A
#
# COMPACT_ATOMS: atom_id res chain seq x y z
N MET A 1 -4.15 -18.76 -5.72
CA MET A 1 -4.22 -17.95 -4.49
C MET A 1 -5.48 -17.09 -4.54
N ASN A 2 -6.37 -17.17 -3.54
CA ASN A 2 -7.66 -16.47 -3.50
C ASN A 2 -7.53 -15.18 -2.67
N TRP A 3 -7.73 -14.01 -3.30
CA TRP A 3 -7.40 -12.66 -2.81
C TRP A 3 -8.42 -12.02 -1.83
N HIS A 4 -9.33 -12.80 -1.23
CA HIS A 4 -10.55 -12.25 -0.64
C HIS A 4 -10.49 -11.77 0.82
N SER A 5 -9.37 -11.89 1.54
CA SER A 5 -9.43 -11.67 3.01
C SER A 5 -8.18 -11.05 3.62
N TYR A 6 -7.87 -9.79 3.28
CA TYR A 6 -7.06 -8.92 4.15
C TYR A 6 -7.93 -7.76 4.68
N HIS A 7 -9.07 -8.09 5.26
CA HIS A 7 -9.89 -7.16 6.02
C HIS A 7 -9.43 -7.19 7.48
N ALA A 8 -8.62 -6.21 7.87
CA ALA A 8 -8.44 -5.93 9.28
C ALA A 8 -9.82 -5.47 9.84
N ASN A 9 -10.23 -5.90 11.06
CA ASN A 9 -11.56 -5.62 11.67
C ASN A 9 -11.59 -4.37 12.59
N GLY A 10 -12.38 -3.33 12.28
CA GLY A 10 -12.47 -2.09 13.06
C GLY A 10 -13.04 -0.87 12.30
N PRO A 11 -13.54 0.16 13.00
CA PRO A 11 -14.43 1.20 12.45
C PRO A 11 -13.78 2.15 11.41
N ASN A 12 -12.45 2.18 11.31
CA ASN A 12 -11.67 3.07 10.43
C ASN A 12 -11.06 2.35 9.21
N LYS A 13 -11.53 1.15 8.87
CA LYS A 13 -10.81 0.19 8.02
C LYS A 13 -11.26 0.09 6.57
N ARG A 14 -12.30 0.83 6.14
CA ARG A 14 -12.61 0.95 4.69
C ARG A 14 -11.52 1.70 3.92
N ARG A 15 -10.74 2.54 4.62
CA ARG A 15 -9.71 3.40 4.05
C ARG A 15 -8.31 2.85 4.21
N ARG A 16 -8.11 1.60 4.67
CA ARG A 16 -6.77 1.01 4.81
C ARG A 16 -6.74 -0.40 4.24
N LYS A 17 -5.78 -0.71 3.39
CA LYS A 17 -5.58 -2.01 2.76
C LYS A 17 -4.13 -2.46 2.95
N GLY A 18 -3.94 -3.68 3.42
CA GLY A 18 -2.62 -4.31 3.46
C GLY A 18 -2.37 -5.08 2.16
N ILE A 19 -1.24 -4.81 1.52
CA ILE A 19 -0.81 -5.48 0.30
C ILE A 19 0.48 -6.25 0.63
N PRO A 20 0.50 -7.59 0.51
CA PRO A 20 1.72 -8.35 0.57
C PRO A 20 2.71 -7.87 -0.50
N ALA A 21 3.91 -7.49 -0.10
CA ALA A 21 4.96 -6.96 -0.96
C ALA A 21 6.33 -7.50 -0.50
N SER A 22 7.38 -7.11 -1.22
CA SER A 22 8.75 -7.42 -0.82
C SER A 22 9.58 -6.14 -0.72
N CYS A 23 10.29 -5.96 0.39
CA CYS A 23 11.24 -4.85 0.52
C CYS A 23 12.65 -5.31 0.16
N GLN A 24 13.21 -4.71 -0.89
CA GLN A 24 14.56 -5.01 -1.37
C GLN A 24 15.66 -4.41 -0.47
N LEU A 25 15.34 -3.38 0.32
CA LEU A 25 16.29 -2.70 1.21
C LEU A 25 16.45 -3.42 2.55
N HIS A 26 15.33 -3.74 3.21
CA HIS A 26 15.33 -4.37 4.52
C HIS A 26 15.33 -5.89 4.34
N ARG A 27 16.51 -6.52 4.43
CA ARG A 27 16.72 -7.98 4.36
C ARG A 27 16.19 -8.75 5.59
N GLY A 28 15.05 -8.32 6.15
CA GLY A 28 14.34 -9.02 7.22
C GLY A 28 13.75 -10.36 6.76
N PRO A 29 13.11 -11.14 7.65
CA PRO A 29 12.79 -12.54 7.41
C PRO A 29 12.06 -12.72 6.07
N VAL A 30 12.77 -13.32 5.11
CA VAL A 30 12.36 -13.67 3.74
C VAL A 30 11.99 -12.50 2.81
N GLY A 31 12.44 -11.27 3.09
CA GLY A 31 12.21 -10.12 2.19
C GLY A 31 10.74 -9.72 2.05
N PHE A 32 9.86 -10.25 2.90
CA PHE A 32 8.43 -9.96 2.91
C PHE A 32 8.15 -8.67 3.68
N ALA A 33 7.32 -7.80 3.11
CA ALA A 33 6.88 -6.56 3.73
C ALA A 33 5.38 -6.35 3.45
N ASN A 34 4.63 -5.85 4.43
CA ASN A 34 3.24 -5.44 4.20
C ASN A 34 3.23 -3.98 3.78
N LEU A 35 2.88 -3.70 2.53
CA LEU A 35 2.58 -2.34 2.10
C LEU A 35 1.20 -1.96 2.63
N LEU A 36 1.15 -1.06 3.60
CA LEU A 36 -0.10 -0.46 4.04
C LEU A 36 -0.44 0.72 3.14
N VAL A 37 -1.59 0.61 2.45
CA VAL A 37 -2.17 1.70 1.66
C VAL A 37 -3.32 2.29 2.45
N SER A 38 -3.35 3.61 2.65
CA SER A 38 -4.43 4.27 3.38
C SER A 38 -4.87 5.60 2.79
N MET A 39 -6.11 6.01 3.02
CA MET A 39 -6.62 7.33 2.64
C MET A 39 -6.65 8.25 3.87
N GLN A 40 -5.88 9.33 3.83
CA GLN A 40 -5.75 10.31 4.91
C GLN A 40 -5.87 11.71 4.33
N GLU A 41 -6.84 12.50 4.81
CA GLU A 41 -6.97 13.93 4.45
C GLU A 41 -6.95 14.25 2.94
N GLY A 42 -7.44 13.33 2.10
CA GLY A 42 -7.44 13.48 0.63
C GLY A 42 -6.21 12.91 -0.08
N SER A 43 -5.21 12.45 0.65
CA SER A 43 -4.01 11.81 0.11
C SER A 43 -3.98 10.29 0.34
N ILE A 44 -3.50 9.55 -0.66
CA ILE A 44 -3.18 8.13 -0.56
C ILE A 44 -1.80 7.98 0.05
N VAL A 45 -1.73 7.35 1.20
CA VAL A 45 -0.51 7.12 1.97
C VAL A 45 -0.06 5.66 1.80
N LEU A 46 1.18 5.49 1.38
CA LEU A 46 1.88 4.22 1.19
C LEU A 46 2.94 4.06 2.28
N ASP A 47 2.78 3.08 3.17
CA ASP A 47 3.73 2.72 4.22
C ASP A 47 4.22 1.26 4.00
N PRO A 48 5.32 1.05 3.26
CA PRO A 48 5.86 -0.27 2.91
C PRO A 48 6.25 -1.15 4.10
N HIS A 49 6.39 -0.60 5.31
CA HIS A 49 6.83 -1.35 6.49
C HIS A 49 5.81 -1.38 7.63
N VAL A 50 4.73 -0.59 7.52
CA VAL A 50 3.76 -0.38 8.60
C VAL A 50 4.45 0.12 9.88
N THR A 51 5.56 0.85 9.72
CA THR A 51 6.36 1.40 10.82
C THR A 51 6.31 2.93 10.84
N GLY A 52 5.82 3.56 9.77
CA GLY A 52 5.93 5.00 9.57
C GLY A 52 7.35 5.50 9.24
N ALA A 53 8.36 4.63 9.18
CA ALA A 53 9.75 5.03 8.93
C ALA A 53 10.04 5.40 7.46
N CYS A 54 9.25 4.86 6.53
CA CYS A 54 9.27 5.21 5.12
C CYS A 54 7.81 5.37 4.68
N VAL A 55 7.40 6.58 4.33
CA VAL A 55 6.02 6.89 3.97
C VAL A 55 6.01 7.78 2.74
N MET A 56 5.22 7.40 1.74
CA MET A 56 4.94 8.23 0.57
C MET A 56 3.48 8.65 0.60
N ALA A 57 3.21 9.94 0.40
CA ALA A 57 1.86 10.45 0.24
C ALA A 57 1.67 10.91 -1.20
N LEU A 58 0.59 10.46 -1.83
CA LEU A 58 0.16 10.89 -3.14
C LEU A 58 -1.13 11.68 -2.98
N ASP A 59 -1.22 12.85 -3.58
CA ASP A 59 -2.51 13.49 -3.80
C ASP A 59 -3.31 12.74 -4.88
N GLU A 60 -4.47 13.27 -5.23
CA GLU A 60 -5.33 12.64 -6.23
C GLU A 60 -4.66 12.55 -7.61
N GLU A 61 -3.90 13.57 -8.01
CA GLU A 61 -3.22 13.60 -9.30
C GLU A 61 -2.08 12.57 -9.35
N GLY A 62 -1.21 12.57 -8.35
CA GLY A 62 -0.13 11.59 -8.22
C GLY A 62 -0.64 10.15 -8.13
N ALA A 63 -1.77 9.93 -7.45
CA ALA A 63 -2.44 8.63 -7.39
C ALA A 63 -2.96 8.17 -8.77
N ARG A 64 -3.53 9.08 -9.57
CA ARG A 64 -3.98 8.77 -10.93
C ARG A 64 -2.82 8.46 -11.87
N VAL A 65 -1.70 9.17 -11.75
CA VAL A 65 -0.48 8.87 -12.51
C VAL A 65 0.06 7.48 -12.15
N LEU A 66 0.12 7.15 -10.86
CA LEU A 66 0.51 5.80 -10.43
C LEU A 66 -0.43 4.73 -10.99
N LEU A 67 -1.75 4.95 -10.93
CA LEU A 67 -2.73 4.03 -11.50
C LEU A 67 -2.51 3.84 -13.02
N PHE A 68 -2.30 4.94 -13.76
CA PHE A 68 -2.03 4.89 -15.19
C PHE A 68 -0.81 4.02 -15.52
N VAL A 69 0.31 4.24 -14.83
CA VAL A 69 1.55 3.46 -15.01
C VAL A 69 1.32 1.98 -14.70
N LEU A 70 0.61 1.68 -13.60
CA LEU A 70 0.31 0.30 -13.23
C LEU A 70 -0.60 -0.39 -14.26
N THR A 71 -1.62 0.30 -14.77
CA THR A 71 -2.49 -0.21 -15.83
C THR A 71 -1.71 -0.42 -17.13
N GLU A 72 -0.85 0.51 -17.52
CA GLU A 72 0.01 0.36 -18.71
C GLU A 72 0.87 -0.90 -18.63
N TRP A 73 1.43 -1.21 -17.45
CA TRP A 73 2.32 -2.36 -17.28
C TRP A 73 1.60 -3.69 -17.09
N LEU A 74 0.38 -3.69 -16.56
CA LEU A 74 -0.37 -4.91 -16.23
C LEU A 74 -1.42 -5.30 -17.27
N GLY A 75 -1.81 -4.39 -18.18
CA GLY A 75 -2.86 -4.59 -19.18
C GLY A 75 -4.27 -4.43 -18.60
#